data_AF-A0A919ZP18-F1
#
_entry.id   AF-A0A919ZP18-F1
#
_cell.length_a   1.000
_cell.length_b   1.000
_cell.length_c   1.000
_cell.angle_alpha   90.00
_cell.angle_beta   90.00
_cell.angle_gamma   90.00
#
_symmetry.space_group_name_H-M   'P 1'
#
loop_
_entity.id
_entity.type
_entity.pdbx_description
1 polymer ?
#
loop_
_entity_poly.entity_id
_entity_poly.type
_entity_poly.pdbx_seq_one_letter_code
_entity_poly.pdbx_strand_id
1 'polypeptide(L)'
;MKKNNKLIVSLGILLAGVFTFGALSSSAIDPLTSDLNRIKINTEINNKAEEKVLVQVGNQEITNTDVLNYKEYNRTSQSNFTDSEVLEHMIKEELFLQLAEKEGVSATLDEGRQEAKKMKDLLSQQPIEVQETHKKFIAADGVTEDEHWKKVAPPLYQELLSKQNLAEKLLNDQVVLLKESSDIALVLNQYKEQLYKSSLSDGTVKIMDKSIDLNE
;
A
#
# COMPACT_ATOMS: atom_id res chain seq x y z
N MET A 1 2.92 -17.92 -20.34
CA MET A 1 1.65 -18.29 -19.67
C MET A 1 1.30 -17.16 -18.72
N LYS A 2 0.09 -16.60 -18.87
CA LYS A 2 -0.37 -15.36 -18.22
C LYS A 2 -0.43 -15.49 -16.70
N LYS A 3 0.27 -14.59 -15.98
CA LYS A 3 -0.03 -14.22 -14.59
C LYS A 3 -0.16 -12.70 -14.55
N ASN A 4 -1.35 -12.21 -14.92
CA ASN A 4 -1.73 -10.85 -14.59
C ASN A 4 -2.36 -10.90 -13.19
N ASN A 5 -1.52 -11.03 -12.17
CA ASN A 5 -1.93 -10.70 -10.81
C ASN A 5 -1.60 -9.23 -10.62
N LYS A 6 -2.49 -8.34 -11.11
CA LYS A 6 -2.43 -6.91 -10.77
C LYS A 6 -2.75 -6.79 -9.29
N LEU A 7 -1.71 -6.89 -8.46
CA LEU A 7 -1.79 -6.62 -7.03
C LEU A 7 -1.83 -5.10 -6.90
N ILE A 8 -3.05 -4.55 -6.88
CA ILE A 8 -3.28 -3.13 -6.63
C ILE A 8 -2.96 -2.90 -5.14
N VAL A 9 -1.72 -2.49 -4.85
CA VAL A 9 -1.18 -2.31 -3.48
C VAL A 9 -1.79 -1.12 -2.73
N SER A 10 -2.67 -0.31 -3.33
CA SER A 10 -2.95 1.05 -2.82
C SER A 10 -4.23 1.28 -2.00
N LEU A 11 -5.00 0.26 -1.58
CA LEU A 11 -6.26 0.51 -0.83
C LEU A 11 -6.24 0.15 0.66
N GLY A 12 -5.29 -0.68 1.11
CA GLY A 12 -5.32 -1.25 2.46
C GLY A 12 -5.06 -0.26 3.60
N ILE A 13 -4.31 0.82 3.33
CA ILE A 13 -3.83 1.72 4.40
C ILE A 13 -4.84 2.82 4.74
N LEU A 14 -5.62 3.31 3.76
CA LEU A 14 -6.61 4.37 4.01
C LEU A 14 -7.90 3.87 4.67
N LEU A 15 -8.34 2.64 4.38
CA LEU A 15 -9.60 2.13 4.92
C LEU A 15 -9.50 1.58 6.36
N ALA A 16 -8.35 1.02 6.77
CA ALA A 16 -8.21 0.44 8.12
C ALA A 16 -7.98 1.52 9.21
N GLY A 17 -7.26 2.60 8.90
CA GLY A 17 -6.89 3.62 9.88
C GLY A 17 -7.96 4.69 10.13
N VAL A 18 -8.75 5.07 9.12
CA VAL A 18 -9.71 6.18 9.24
C VAL A 18 -11.09 5.71 9.72
N PHE A 19 -11.45 4.44 9.49
CA PHE A 19 -12.79 3.93 9.83
C PHE A 19 -12.89 3.22 11.18
N THR A 20 -11.79 3.05 11.91
CA THR A 20 -11.82 2.32 13.18
C THR A 20 -12.15 3.20 14.39
N PHE A 21 -11.95 4.52 14.34
CA PHE A 21 -12.28 5.42 15.45
C PHE A 21 -12.69 6.83 14.98
N GLY A 22 -13.96 7.01 14.64
CA GLY A 22 -14.53 8.34 14.47
C GLY A 22 -15.83 8.33 13.69
N ALA A 23 -16.91 8.79 14.33
CA ALA A 23 -18.17 9.06 13.65
C ALA A 23 -17.91 10.07 12.51
N LEU A 24 -17.82 9.59 11.28
CA LEU A 24 -17.87 10.47 10.12
C LEU A 24 -19.25 11.12 10.13
N SER A 25 -19.30 12.43 10.37
CA SER A 25 -20.52 13.19 10.21
C SER A 25 -20.97 13.10 8.74
N SER A 26 -22.28 13.12 8.50
CA SER A 26 -22.86 13.08 7.15
C SER A 26 -22.27 14.13 6.19
N SER A 27 -21.77 15.25 6.72
CA SER A 27 -21.08 16.31 5.99
C SER A 27 -19.71 15.94 5.39
N ALA A 28 -19.05 14.87 5.86
CA ALA A 28 -17.76 14.41 5.33
C ALA A 28 -17.91 13.37 4.20
N ILE A 29 -19.13 12.88 3.95
CA ILE A 29 -19.42 11.79 3.01
C ILE A 29 -19.58 12.32 1.57
N ASP A 30 -20.17 13.50 1.39
CA ASP A 30 -20.42 14.08 0.07
C ASP A 30 -19.11 14.33 -0.74
N PRO A 31 -18.05 14.94 -0.19
CA PRO A 31 -16.78 15.09 -0.90
C PRO A 31 -16.18 13.74 -1.32
N LEU A 32 -16.28 12.74 -0.43
CA LEU A 32 -15.78 11.38 -0.64
C LEU A 32 -16.42 10.70 -1.84
N THR A 33 -17.72 10.91 -2.07
CA THR A 33 -18.42 10.32 -3.22
C THR A 33 -18.03 10.93 -4.57
N SER A 34 -17.66 12.21 -4.59
CA SER A 34 -17.12 12.85 -5.81
C SER A 34 -15.71 12.34 -6.14
N ASP A 35 -14.90 12.11 -5.10
CA ASP A 35 -13.57 11.51 -5.24
C ASP A 35 -13.64 10.07 -5.75
N LEU A 36 -14.65 9.29 -5.34
CA LEU A 36 -14.85 7.90 -5.78
C LEU A 36 -15.07 7.77 -7.30
N ASN A 37 -15.90 8.63 -7.88
CA ASN A 37 -16.12 8.62 -9.33
C ASN A 37 -14.87 9.02 -10.10
N ARG A 38 -14.12 10.01 -9.59
CA ARG A 38 -12.83 10.42 -10.15
C ARG A 38 -11.84 9.26 -10.14
N ILE A 39 -11.68 8.60 -8.99
CA ILE A 39 -10.78 7.45 -8.82
C ILE A 39 -11.13 6.37 -9.83
N LYS A 40 -12.41 5.97 -9.91
CA LYS A 40 -12.85 4.96 -10.88
C LYS A 40 -12.48 5.32 -12.32
N ILE A 41 -12.85 6.52 -12.77
CA ILE A 41 -12.62 6.95 -14.15
C ILE A 41 -11.12 7.03 -14.45
N ASN A 42 -10.34 7.62 -13.56
CA ASN A 42 -8.91 7.80 -13.76
C ASN A 42 -8.17 6.46 -13.71
N THR A 43 -8.52 5.55 -12.81
CA THR A 43 -7.97 4.19 -12.79
C THR A 43 -8.30 3.43 -14.07
N GLU A 44 -9.51 3.55 -14.62
CA GLU A 44 -9.87 2.98 -15.92
C GLU A 44 -9.06 3.59 -17.08
N ILE A 45 -8.76 4.89 -17.04
CA ILE A 45 -7.91 5.58 -18.03
C ILE A 45 -6.46 5.10 -17.90
N ASN A 46 -5.90 5.11 -16.69
CA ASN A 46 -4.54 4.68 -16.40
C ASN A 46 -4.29 3.23 -16.83
N ASN A 47 -5.26 2.35 -16.56
CA ASN A 47 -5.17 0.93 -16.94
C ASN A 47 -5.24 0.67 -18.46
N LYS A 48 -5.60 1.69 -19.26
CA LYS A 48 -5.55 1.65 -20.72
C LYS A 48 -4.29 2.30 -21.29
N ALA A 49 -3.47 2.95 -20.47
CA ALA A 49 -2.18 3.48 -20.91
C ALA A 49 -1.24 2.33 -21.31
N GLU A 50 -0.28 2.63 -22.18
CA GLU A 50 0.78 1.68 -22.49
C GLU A 50 1.60 1.43 -21.22
N GLU A 51 1.62 0.16 -20.80
CA GLU A 51 2.30 -0.27 -19.58
C GLU A 51 3.81 -0.30 -19.84
N LYS A 52 4.56 0.48 -19.05
CA LYS A 52 6.01 0.58 -19.12
C LYS A 52 6.57 0.31 -17.73
N VAL A 53 7.50 -0.64 -17.63
CA VAL A 53 8.26 -0.90 -16.41
C VAL A 53 9.20 0.27 -16.17
N LEU A 54 9.06 0.94 -15.02
CA LEU A 54 9.91 2.04 -14.61
C LEU A 54 11.10 1.52 -13.80
N VAL A 55 10.83 0.63 -12.85
CA VAL A 55 11.81 0.08 -11.91
C VAL A 55 11.52 -1.40 -11.66
N GLN A 56 12.57 -2.18 -11.49
CA GLN A 56 12.52 -3.55 -11.00
C GLN A 56 13.14 -3.61 -9.59
N VAL A 57 12.41 -4.16 -8.62
CA VAL A 57 12.86 -4.38 -7.23
C VAL A 57 12.91 -5.89 -7.02
N GLY A 58 14.09 -6.48 -7.10
CA GLY A 58 14.24 -7.94 -7.09
C GLY A 58 13.45 -8.60 -8.23
N ASN A 59 12.39 -9.34 -7.89
CA ASN A 59 11.49 -9.99 -8.87
C ASN A 59 10.21 -9.18 -9.17
N GLN A 60 9.98 -8.06 -8.46
CA GLN A 60 8.80 -7.23 -8.62
C GLN A 60 9.08 -6.09 -9.60
N GLU A 61 8.13 -5.82 -10.50
CA GLU A 61 8.16 -4.69 -11.42
C GLU A 61 7.22 -3.60 -10.91
N ILE A 62 7.67 -2.34 -10.97
CA ILE A 62 6.85 -1.15 -10.74
C ILE A 62 6.69 -0.44 -12.08
N THR A 63 5.45 -0.32 -12.54
CA THR A 63 5.10 0.28 -13.82
C THR A 63 4.62 1.72 -13.68
N ASN A 64 4.58 2.44 -14.80
CA ASN A 64 3.94 3.76 -14.88
C ASN A 64 2.46 3.71 -14.46
N THR A 65 1.75 2.64 -14.79
CA THR A 65 0.34 2.49 -14.40
C THR A 65 0.18 2.34 -12.90
N ASP A 66 1.13 1.70 -12.21
CA ASP A 66 1.11 1.56 -10.75
C ASP A 66 1.30 2.93 -10.07
N VAL A 67 2.24 3.73 -10.57
CA VAL A 67 2.48 5.10 -10.06
C VAL A 67 1.27 5.99 -10.28
N LEU A 68 0.66 5.97 -11.47
CA LEU A 68 -0.53 6.77 -11.78
C LEU A 68 -1.73 6.38 -10.90
N ASN A 69 -1.94 5.08 -10.71
CA ASN A 69 -3.00 4.58 -9.84
C ASN A 69 -2.73 4.94 -8.37
N TYR A 70 -1.51 4.75 -7.88
CA TYR A 70 -1.13 5.14 -6.52
C TYR A 70 -1.45 6.61 -6.25
N LYS A 71 -1.08 7.50 -7.19
CA LYS A 71 -1.39 8.93 -7.08
C LYS A 71 -2.88 9.20 -7.01
N GLU A 72 -3.66 8.52 -7.83
CA GLU A 72 -5.12 8.71 -7.84
C GLU A 72 -5.77 8.28 -6.51
N TYR A 73 -5.36 7.12 -5.96
CA TYR A 73 -5.87 6.62 -4.68
C TYR A 73 -5.44 7.47 -3.48
N ASN A 74 -4.26 8.08 -3.53
CA ASN A 74 -3.71 8.89 -2.43
C ASN A 74 -3.88 10.40 -2.64
N ARG A 75 -4.64 10.80 -3.67
CA ARG A 75 -4.89 12.21 -3.96
C ARG A 75 -5.81 12.82 -2.92
N THR A 76 -5.22 13.49 -1.94
CA THR A 76 -5.93 14.43 -1.07
C THR A 76 -5.96 15.82 -1.72
N SER A 77 -6.87 16.69 -1.30
CA SER A 77 -6.95 18.07 -1.82
C SER A 77 -5.71 18.93 -1.53
N GLN A 78 -4.74 18.44 -0.75
CA GLN A 78 -3.60 19.23 -0.25
C GLN A 78 -2.22 18.60 -0.51
N SER A 79 -2.12 17.38 -1.07
CA SER A 79 -0.84 16.69 -1.27
C SER A 79 -0.60 16.35 -2.74
N ASN A 80 0.35 17.02 -3.38
CA ASN A 80 0.80 16.73 -4.74
C ASN A 80 2.19 16.08 -4.68
N PHE A 81 2.24 14.76 -4.51
CA PHE A 81 3.48 14.00 -4.66
C PHE A 81 3.92 13.98 -6.12
N THR A 82 5.21 14.17 -6.34
CA THR A 82 5.89 13.95 -7.62
C THR A 82 5.92 12.45 -7.95
N ASP A 83 6.11 12.12 -9.24
CA ASP A 83 6.22 10.72 -9.65
C ASP A 83 7.44 10.03 -9.02
N SER A 84 8.52 10.78 -8.79
CA SER A 84 9.74 10.27 -8.12
C SER A 84 9.47 9.93 -6.65
N GLU A 85 8.82 10.82 -5.90
CA GLU A 85 8.46 10.55 -4.49
C GLU A 85 7.54 9.33 -4.34
N VAL A 86 6.58 9.18 -5.26
CA VAL A 86 5.69 8.01 -5.28
C VAL A 86 6.48 6.74 -5.60
N LEU A 87 7.32 6.79 -6.63
CA LEU A 87 8.12 5.65 -7.05
C LEU A 87 9.09 5.21 -5.95
N GLU A 88 9.78 6.15 -5.32
CA GLU A 88 10.67 5.91 -4.18
C GLU A 88 9.91 5.29 -3.00
N HIS A 89 8.71 5.79 -2.67
CA HIS A 89 7.87 5.19 -1.65
C HIS A 89 7.51 3.73 -1.99
N MET A 90 7.07 3.46 -3.22
CA MET A 90 6.72 2.11 -3.66
C MET A 90 7.92 1.16 -3.61
N ILE A 91 9.11 1.62 -3.99
CA ILE A 91 10.35 0.85 -3.89
C ILE A 91 10.65 0.51 -2.43
N LYS A 92 10.57 1.49 -1.53
CA LYS A 92 10.81 1.28 -0.09
C LYS A 92 9.85 0.27 0.52
N GLU A 93 8.56 0.35 0.17
CA GLU A 93 7.56 -0.60 0.66
C GLU A 93 7.82 -2.03 0.14
N GLU A 94 8.20 -2.17 -1.13
CA GLU A 94 8.54 -3.46 -1.72
C GLU A 94 9.83 -4.06 -1.12
N LEU A 95 10.87 -3.25 -0.95
CA LEU A 95 12.11 -3.67 -0.27
C LEU A 95 11.84 -4.13 1.16
N PHE A 96 10.97 -3.42 1.88
CA PHE A 96 10.61 -3.76 3.26
C PHE A 96 9.85 -5.10 3.31
N LEU A 97 8.97 -5.36 2.33
CA LEU A 97 8.30 -6.64 2.19
C LEU A 97 9.27 -7.79 1.88
N GLN A 98 10.18 -7.60 0.93
CA GLN A 98 11.21 -8.60 0.59
C GLN A 98 12.16 -8.88 1.77
N LEU A 99 12.47 -7.86 2.56
CA LEU A 99 13.25 -8.03 3.78
C LEU A 99 12.49 -8.84 4.84
N ALA A 100 11.17 -8.68 4.96
CA ALA A 100 10.36 -9.48 5.87
C ALA A 100 10.44 -10.97 5.51
N GLU A 101 10.45 -11.30 4.21
CA GLU A 101 10.62 -12.67 3.73
C GLU A 101 12.02 -13.19 4.04
N LYS A 102 13.05 -12.38 3.76
CA LYS A 102 14.46 -12.73 4.02
C LYS A 102 14.74 -12.98 5.51
N GLU A 103 14.13 -12.20 6.39
CA GLU A 103 14.26 -12.32 7.86
C GLU A 103 13.34 -13.41 8.45
N GLY A 104 12.55 -14.09 7.62
CA GLY A 104 11.68 -15.18 8.06
C GLY A 104 10.48 -14.72 8.92
N VAL A 105 10.05 -13.47 8.75
CA VAL A 105 8.93 -12.86 9.50
C VAL A 105 7.71 -12.54 8.64
N SER A 106 7.72 -12.94 7.37
CA SER A 106 6.55 -12.81 6.49
C SER A 106 5.34 -13.56 7.03
N ALA A 107 4.20 -12.89 7.03
CA ALA A 107 2.92 -13.51 7.32
C ALA A 107 2.51 -14.46 6.18
N THR A 108 1.74 -15.47 6.55
CA THR A 108 1.12 -16.43 5.65
C THR A 108 -0.17 -15.88 5.06
N LEU A 109 -0.59 -16.45 3.92
CA LEU A 109 -1.88 -16.10 3.32
C LEU A 109 -3.06 -16.40 4.27
N ASP A 110 -2.96 -17.44 5.11
CA ASP A 110 -4.01 -17.77 6.06
C ASP A 110 -4.13 -16.73 7.18
N GLU A 111 -3.01 -16.15 7.65
CA GLU A 111 -3.04 -14.98 8.55
C GLU A 111 -3.68 -13.78 7.85
N GLY A 112 -3.34 -13.53 6.59
CA GLY A 112 -4.01 -12.51 5.77
C GLY A 112 -5.53 -12.72 5.65
N ARG A 113 -6.00 -13.96 5.50
CA ARG A 113 -7.43 -14.30 5.48
C ARG A 113 -8.10 -14.07 6.84
N GLN A 114 -7.42 -14.40 7.92
CA GLN A 114 -7.94 -14.18 9.28
C GLN A 114 -8.09 -12.69 9.56
N GLU A 115 -7.08 -11.87 9.20
CA GLU A 115 -7.15 -10.43 9.38
C GLU A 115 -8.21 -9.79 8.45
N ALA A 116 -8.31 -10.25 7.20
CA ALA A 116 -9.38 -9.83 6.30
C ALA A 116 -10.77 -10.09 6.89
N LYS A 117 -10.97 -11.27 7.49
CA LYS A 117 -12.24 -11.60 8.15
C LYS A 117 -12.49 -10.69 9.35
N LYS A 118 -11.49 -10.49 10.22
CA LYS A 118 -11.59 -9.58 11.37
C LYS A 118 -11.95 -8.16 10.94
N MET A 119 -11.33 -7.64 9.87
CA MET A 119 -11.62 -6.31 9.34
C MET A 119 -13.01 -6.22 8.73
N LYS A 120 -13.48 -7.27 8.05
CA LYS A 120 -14.88 -7.36 7.58
C LYS A 120 -15.86 -7.34 8.75
N ASP A 121 -15.59 -8.11 9.80
CA ASP A 121 -16.43 -8.18 10.99
C ASP A 121 -16.47 -6.82 11.72
N LEU A 122 -15.34 -6.12 11.82
CA LEU A 122 -15.26 -4.76 12.36
C LEU A 122 -16.04 -3.75 11.50
N LEU A 123 -15.95 -3.83 10.18
CA LEU A 123 -16.72 -2.97 9.27
C LEU A 123 -18.22 -3.16 9.47
N SER A 124 -18.68 -4.40 9.69
CA SER A 124 -20.11 -4.70 9.92
C SER A 124 -20.69 -4.05 11.18
N GLN A 125 -19.82 -3.65 12.12
CA GLN A 125 -20.18 -2.97 13.36
C GLN A 125 -20.19 -1.43 13.22
N GLN A 126 -19.70 -0.90 12.10
CA GLN A 126 -19.69 0.54 11.82
C GLN A 126 -21.08 1.04 11.39
N PRO A 127 -21.35 2.37 11.45
CA PRO A 127 -22.56 2.95 10.89
C PRO A 127 -22.82 2.53 9.43
N ILE A 128 -24.09 2.43 9.04
CA ILE A 128 -24.46 1.94 7.70
C ILE A 128 -23.84 2.79 6.59
N GLU A 129 -23.69 4.10 6.83
CA GLU A 129 -23.09 5.04 5.89
C GLU A 129 -21.61 4.73 5.63
N VAL A 130 -20.88 4.27 6.65
CA VAL A 130 -19.50 3.81 6.54
C VAL A 130 -19.42 2.53 5.72
N GLN A 131 -20.30 1.57 5.98
CA GLN A 131 -20.35 0.29 5.25
C GLN A 131 -20.66 0.52 3.76
N GLU A 132 -21.64 1.37 3.46
CA GLU A 132 -22.02 1.72 2.09
C GLU A 132 -20.93 2.53 1.38
N THR A 133 -20.19 3.37 2.12
CA THR A 133 -19.02 4.06 1.57
C THR A 133 -17.92 3.07 1.19
N HIS A 134 -17.59 2.12 2.08
CA HIS A 134 -16.62 1.06 1.80
C HIS A 134 -17.03 0.21 0.59
N LYS A 135 -18.31 -0.18 0.48
CA LYS A 135 -18.84 -0.88 -0.71
C LYS A 135 -18.64 -0.09 -1.99
N LYS A 136 -18.81 1.23 -1.98
CA LYS A 136 -18.56 2.07 -3.16
C LYS A 136 -17.08 2.12 -3.54
N PHE A 137 -16.15 2.11 -2.57
CA PHE A 137 -14.71 1.96 -2.87
C PHE A 137 -14.43 0.61 -3.55
N ILE A 138 -14.95 -0.49 -3.00
CA ILE A 138 -14.80 -1.81 -3.60
C ILE A 138 -15.34 -1.82 -5.05
N ALA A 139 -16.51 -1.22 -5.28
CA ALA A 139 -17.11 -1.15 -6.60
C ALA A 139 -16.33 -0.25 -7.57
N ALA A 140 -15.66 0.80 -7.06
CA ALA A 140 -14.78 1.66 -7.85
C ALA A 140 -13.53 0.90 -8.33
N ASP A 141 -13.06 -0.09 -7.58
CA ASP A 141 -12.00 -1.01 -7.98
C ASP A 141 -12.47 -2.10 -8.96
N GLY A 142 -13.75 -2.10 -9.33
CA GLY A 142 -14.29 -3.00 -10.34
C GLY A 142 -14.52 -4.43 -9.87
N VAL A 143 -14.50 -4.69 -8.56
CA VAL A 143 -14.78 -6.02 -7.98
C VAL A 143 -16.05 -5.99 -7.13
N THR A 144 -16.62 -7.17 -6.89
CA THR A 144 -17.73 -7.32 -5.94
C THR A 144 -17.21 -7.36 -4.50
N GLU A 145 -18.06 -7.04 -3.53
CA GLU A 145 -17.71 -7.15 -2.10
C GLU A 145 -17.23 -8.57 -1.74
N ASP A 146 -17.92 -9.59 -2.26
CA ASP A 146 -17.56 -10.98 -2.00
C ASP A 146 -16.22 -11.37 -2.64
N GLU A 147 -15.92 -10.85 -3.83
CA GLU A 147 -14.62 -11.03 -4.47
C GLU A 147 -13.50 -10.30 -3.73
N HIS A 148 -13.76 -9.07 -3.28
CA HIS A 148 -12.83 -8.28 -2.49
C HIS A 148 -12.39 -9.06 -1.24
N TRP A 149 -13.33 -9.47 -0.40
CA TRP A 149 -13.01 -10.14 0.86
C TRP A 149 -12.40 -11.54 0.69
N LYS A 150 -12.67 -12.23 -0.41
CA LYS A 150 -12.16 -13.59 -0.65
C LYS A 150 -10.83 -13.62 -1.39
N LYS A 151 -10.55 -12.65 -2.27
CA LYS A 151 -9.41 -12.69 -3.19
C LYS A 151 -8.49 -11.49 -3.10
N VAL A 152 -9.01 -10.29 -2.85
CA VAL A 152 -8.23 -9.04 -2.88
C VAL A 152 -7.68 -8.71 -1.50
N ALA A 153 -8.53 -8.67 -0.48
CA ALA A 153 -8.15 -8.29 0.87
C ALA A 153 -7.11 -9.24 1.51
N PRO A 154 -7.22 -10.58 1.41
CA PRO A 154 -6.28 -11.47 2.09
C PRO A 154 -4.79 -11.27 1.74
N PRO A 155 -4.36 -11.20 0.46
CA PRO A 155 -2.96 -10.92 0.14
C PRO A 155 -2.51 -9.52 0.60
N LEU A 156 -3.38 -8.50 0.54
CA LEU A 156 -3.05 -7.16 1.04
C LEU A 156 -2.80 -7.15 2.55
N TYR A 157 -3.63 -7.86 3.32
CA TYR A 157 -3.42 -8.00 4.76
C TYR A 157 -2.21 -8.86 5.09
N GLN A 158 -1.91 -9.88 4.29
CA GLN A 158 -0.66 -10.64 4.42
C GLN A 158 0.57 -9.73 4.26
N GLU A 159 0.60 -8.88 3.24
CA GLU A 159 1.70 -7.92 3.04
C GLU A 159 1.80 -6.92 4.19
N LEU A 160 0.66 -6.39 4.65
CA LEU A 160 0.61 -5.47 5.78
C LEU A 160 1.16 -6.12 7.06
N LEU A 161 0.71 -7.33 7.39
CA LEU A 161 1.18 -8.08 8.56
C LEU A 161 2.67 -8.42 8.45
N SER A 162 3.16 -8.81 7.27
CA SER A 162 4.58 -9.08 7.05
C SER A 162 5.45 -7.85 7.36
N LYS A 163 5.02 -6.67 6.91
CA LYS A 163 5.70 -5.41 7.20
C LYS A 163 5.60 -5.04 8.69
N GLN A 164 4.46 -5.28 9.33
CA GLN A 164 4.30 -5.07 10.78
C GLN A 164 5.23 -5.98 11.58
N ASN A 165 5.29 -7.27 11.25
CA ASN A 165 6.18 -8.24 11.90
C ASN A 165 7.64 -7.84 11.76
N LEU A 166 8.06 -7.37 10.57
CA LEU A 166 9.41 -6.87 10.37
C LEU A 166 9.68 -5.60 11.19
N ALA A 167 8.75 -4.65 11.22
CA ALA A 167 8.90 -3.45 12.04
C ALA A 167 9.04 -3.80 13.52
N GLU A 168 8.21 -4.71 14.04
CA GLU A 168 8.31 -5.21 15.42
C GLU A 168 9.65 -5.91 15.68
N LYS A 169 10.12 -6.76 14.76
CA LYS A 169 11.44 -7.40 14.87
C LYS A 169 12.56 -6.36 14.93
N LEU A 170 12.60 -5.41 13.99
CA LEU A 170 13.61 -4.36 13.94
C LEU A 170 13.60 -3.49 15.20
N LEU A 171 12.42 -3.16 15.71
CA LEU A 171 12.29 -2.42 16.96
C LEU A 171 12.76 -3.24 18.15
N ASN A 172 12.42 -4.52 18.26
CA ASN A 172 12.91 -5.36 19.35
C ASN A 172 14.43 -5.53 19.31
N ASP A 173 15.01 -5.72 18.11
CA ASP A 173 16.45 -5.82 17.90
C ASP A 173 17.15 -4.48 18.23
N GLN A 174 16.52 -3.34 17.92
CA GLN A 174 17.04 -2.01 18.23
C GLN A 174 16.73 -1.52 19.66
N VAL A 175 15.68 -1.97 20.35
CA VAL A 175 15.37 -1.62 21.75
C VAL A 175 16.45 -2.14 22.70
N VAL A 176 17.20 -3.19 22.31
CA VAL A 176 18.44 -3.59 22.99
C VAL A 176 19.53 -2.50 22.91
N LEU A 177 19.47 -1.62 21.90
CA LEU A 177 20.45 -0.57 21.59
C LEU A 177 19.95 0.86 21.87
N LEU A 178 18.64 1.11 21.79
CA LEU A 178 17.97 2.40 21.95
C LEU A 178 17.38 2.50 23.37
N LYS A 179 18.24 2.80 24.35
CA LYS A 179 17.79 3.32 25.63
C LYS A 179 17.48 4.81 25.45
N GLU A 180 16.19 5.14 25.47
CA GLU A 180 15.54 6.48 25.45
C GLU A 180 14.73 6.82 24.20
N SER A 181 13.75 7.71 24.41
CA SER A 181 12.56 8.04 23.61
C SER A 181 12.81 8.45 22.15
N SER A 182 13.29 7.53 21.32
CA SER A 182 13.35 7.73 19.87
C SER A 182 11.95 7.63 19.27
N ASP A 183 11.61 8.58 18.40
CA ASP A 183 10.42 8.50 17.56
C ASP A 183 10.51 7.26 16.66
N ILE A 184 9.69 6.24 16.96
CA ILE A 184 9.65 4.96 16.26
C ILE A 184 9.44 5.14 14.75
N ALA A 185 8.60 6.11 14.36
CA ALA A 185 8.34 6.38 12.95
C ALA A 185 9.59 6.92 12.25
N LEU A 186 10.33 7.81 12.92
CA LEU A 186 11.59 8.34 12.41
C LEU A 186 12.65 7.24 12.26
N VAL A 187 12.76 6.34 13.24
CA VAL A 187 13.70 5.20 13.20
C VAL A 187 13.39 4.27 12.02
N LEU A 188 12.11 3.89 11.85
CA LEU A 188 11.71 3.01 10.76
C LEU A 188 11.89 3.68 9.40
N ASN A 189 11.60 4.98 9.28
CA ASN A 189 11.84 5.72 8.05
C ASN A 189 13.33 5.78 7.71
N GLN A 190 14.20 6.11 8.68
CA GLN A 190 15.65 6.09 8.47
C GLN A 190 16.16 4.71 8.03
N TYR A 191 15.62 3.64 8.61
CA TYR A 191 15.97 2.28 8.19
C TYR A 191 15.55 2.01 6.74
N LYS A 192 14.32 2.39 6.35
CA LYS A 192 13.84 2.26 4.97
C LYS A 192 14.69 3.09 3.99
N GLU A 193 15.12 4.29 4.37
CA GLU A 193 16.05 5.10 3.58
C GLU A 193 17.39 4.40 3.35
N GLN A 194 17.96 3.81 4.40
CA GLN A 194 19.22 3.08 4.31
C GLN A 194 19.07 1.85 3.42
N LEU A 195 18.01 1.08 3.62
CA LEU A 195 17.69 -0.10 2.79
C LEU A 195 17.57 0.29 1.31
N TYR A 196 16.86 1.37 1.01
CA TYR A 196 16.73 1.91 -0.34
C TYR A 196 18.09 2.29 -0.95
N LYS A 197 18.90 3.10 -0.26
CA LYS A 197 20.22 3.51 -0.76
C LYS A 197 21.18 2.34 -1.00
N SER A 198 21.17 1.35 -0.09
CA SER A 198 21.95 0.13 -0.26
C SER A 198 21.48 -0.69 -1.46
N SER A 199 20.16 -0.81 -1.66
CA SER A 199 19.56 -1.59 -2.75
C SER A 199 19.81 -1.02 -4.15
N LEU A 200 19.99 0.31 -4.26
CA LEU A 200 20.42 0.96 -5.49
C LEU A 200 21.88 0.60 -5.84
N SER A 201 22.72 0.46 -4.81
CA SER A 201 24.16 0.19 -4.98
C SER A 201 24.45 -1.28 -5.27
N ASP A 202 23.70 -2.21 -4.66
CA ASP A 202 23.91 -3.65 -4.83
C ASP A 202 23.16 -4.26 -6.05
N GLY A 203 22.34 -3.46 -6.73
CA GLY A 203 21.60 -3.86 -7.93
C GLY A 203 20.31 -4.62 -7.66
N THR A 204 19.85 -4.68 -6.41
CA THR A 204 18.50 -5.16 -6.05
C THR A 204 17.42 -4.29 -6.68
N VAL A 205 17.63 -2.96 -6.68
CA VAL A 205 16.79 -2.00 -7.42
C VAL A 205 17.45 -1.67 -8.75
N LYS A 206 16.72 -1.87 -9.84
CA LYS A 206 17.18 -1.57 -11.21
C LYS A 206 16.24 -0.57 -11.87
N ILE A 207 16.79 0.57 -12.26
CA ILE A 207 16.06 1.58 -13.04
C ILE A 207 15.99 1.10 -14.50
N MET A 208 14.77 0.85 -14.96
CA MET A 208 14.50 0.33 -16.30
C MET A 208 14.24 1.47 -17.30
N ASP A 209 13.67 2.57 -16.81
CA ASP A 209 13.41 3.77 -17.60
C ASP A 209 14.43 4.87 -17.34
N LYS A 210 15.17 5.27 -18.38
CA LYS A 210 16.23 6.28 -18.30
C LYS A 210 15.73 7.70 -18.00
N SER A 211 14.42 7.96 -18.13
CA SER A 211 13.85 9.25 -17.73
C SER A 211 13.61 9.37 -16.22
N ILE A 212 13.77 8.28 -15.46
CA ILE A 212 13.63 8.27 -14.01
C ILE A 212 14.97 8.64 -13.38
N ASP A 213 14.95 9.70 -12.56
CA ASP A 213 16.07 10.06 -11.69
C ASP A 213 15.67 9.80 -10.24
N LEU A 214 16.41 8.89 -9.60
CA LEU A 214 16.21 8.41 -8.24
C LEU A 214 17.46 8.68 -7.37
N ASN A 215 18.43 9.43 -7.91
CA ASN A 215 19.69 9.78 -7.25
C ASN A 215 19.66 11.24 -6.75
N GLU A 216 18.81 11.55 -5.78
CA GLU A 216 18.92 12.80 -4.99
C GLU A 216 19.34 12.52 -3.54
#